data_AF-A0AB38FR64-F1
#
_entry.id   AF-A0AB38FR64-F1
#
_cell.length_a   1.000
_cell.length_b   1.000
_cell.length_c   1.000
_cell.angle_alpha   90.00
_cell.angle_beta   90.00
_cell.angle_gamma   90.00
#
_symmetry.space_group_name_H-M   'P 1'
#
loop_
_entity.id
_entity.type
_entity.pdbx_description
1 polymer ?
#
loop_
_entity_poly.entity_id
_entity_poly.type
_entity_poly.pdbx_seq_one_letter_code
_entity_poly.pdbx_strand_id
1 'polypeptide(L)'
;MIADTVEYAEWHHGVRTEGAIYGFFNFITKIAMAIGGGCAGWMLDYYHYDAGNITISAINGINILMTLFPGVMFALSAIFVACYSLDEKTYRDIVQKISLRKQNAL
;
A
#
# COMPACT_ATOMS: atom_id res chain seq x y z
N MET A 1 5.64 -6.71 6.54
CA MET A 1 6.28 -5.61 5.76
C MET A 1 6.44 -4.33 6.56
N ILE A 2 5.38 -3.67 7.04
CA ILE A 2 5.56 -2.38 7.76
C ILE A 2 6.31 -2.56 9.08
N ALA A 3 5.93 -3.55 9.89
CA ALA A 3 6.65 -3.88 11.13
C ALA A 3 8.13 -4.22 10.85
N ASP A 4 8.36 -5.06 9.84
CA ASP A 4 9.71 -5.45 9.38
C ASP A 4 10.56 -4.24 8.99
N THR A 5 9.96 -3.24 8.33
CA THR A 5 10.61 -1.97 7.98
C THR A 5 10.92 -1.13 9.23
N VAL A 6 10.06 -1.16 10.25
CA VAL A 6 10.32 -0.47 11.51
C VAL A 6 11.47 -1.13 12.28
N GLU A 7 11.51 -2.46 12.32
CA GLU A 7 12.61 -3.20 12.95
C GLU A 7 13.93 -3.01 12.21
N TYR A 8 13.90 -2.97 10.87
CA TYR A 8 15.05 -2.59 10.06
C TYR A 8 15.52 -1.16 10.35
N ALA A 9 14.60 -0.21 10.46
CA ALA A 9 14.91 1.18 10.79
C ALA A 9 15.49 1.33 12.22
N GLU A 10 14.96 0.60 13.20
CA GLU A 10 15.49 0.53 14.58
C GLU A 10 16.91 -0.04 14.58
N TRP A 11 17.19 -1.06 13.76
CA TRP A 11 18.53 -1.64 13.65
C TRP A 11 19.55 -0.66 13.08
N HIS A 12 19.16 0.11 12.06
CA HIS A 12 20.06 1.02 11.35
C HIS A 12 20.25 2.38 12.06
N HIS A 13 19.19 2.91 12.69
CA HIS A 13 19.20 4.23 13.34
C HIS A 13 19.28 4.18 14.87
N GLY A 14 19.10 3.01 15.50
CA GLY A 14 19.19 2.84 16.96
C GLY A 14 18.07 3.48 17.76
N VAL A 15 17.10 4.13 17.10
CA VAL A 15 15.94 4.79 17.72
C VAL A 15 14.66 4.21 17.14
N ARG A 16 13.72 3.81 18.01
CA ARG A 16 12.44 3.22 17.59
C ARG A 16 11.48 4.31 17.14
N THR A 17 11.29 4.46 15.83
CA THR A 17 10.44 5.51 15.22
C THR A 17 9.12 4.97 14.68
N GLU A 18 8.45 4.09 15.44
CA GLU A 18 7.17 3.46 15.05
C GLU A 18 6.10 4.49 14.69
N GLY A 19 5.89 5.49 15.55
CA GLY A 19 4.81 6.46 15.37
C GLY A 19 4.90 7.25 14.07
N ALA A 20 6.12 7.63 13.64
CA ALA A 20 6.32 8.37 12.40
C ALA A 20 6.06 7.49 11.17
N ILE A 21 6.53 6.24 11.18
CA ILE A 21 6.39 5.30 10.05
C ILE A 21 4.91 4.92 9.88
N TYR A 22 4.22 4.55 10.96
CA TYR A 22 2.79 4.23 10.91
C TYR A 22 1.92 5.45 10.60
N GLY A 23 2.30 6.63 11.10
CA GLY A 23 1.63 7.89 10.79
C GLY A 23 1.70 8.23 9.31
N PHE A 24 2.89 8.14 8.71
CA PHE A 24 3.11 8.41 7.30
C PHE A 24 2.41 7.38 6.40
N PHE A 25 2.43 6.10 6.78
CA PHE A 25 1.69 5.05 6.06
C PHE A 25 0.18 5.33 6.00
N ASN A 26 -0.43 5.72 7.13
CA ASN A 26 -1.85 6.07 7.18
C ASN A 26 -2.14 7.36 6.39
N PHE A 27 -1.25 8.34 6.42
CA PHE A 27 -1.38 9.56 5.64
C PHE A 27 -1.40 9.27 4.13
N ILE A 28 -0.46 8.47 3.63
CA ILE A 28 -0.43 8.05 2.22
C ILE A 28 -1.70 7.27 1.87
N THR A 29 -2.14 6.36 2.73
CA THR A 29 -3.37 5.57 2.49
C THR A 29 -4.58 6.48 2.30
N LYS A 30 -4.72 7.54 3.11
CA LYS A 30 -5.81 8.52 2.95
C LYS A 30 -5.73 9.29 1.63
N ILE A 31 -4.52 9.71 1.23
CA ILE A 31 -4.33 10.36 -0.08
C ILE A 31 -4.70 9.41 -1.21
N ALA A 32 -4.27 8.15 -1.15
CA ALA A 32 -4.60 7.14 -2.14
C ALA A 32 -6.12 6.90 -2.23
N MET A 33 -6.82 6.85 -1.10
CA MET A 33 -8.28 6.75 -1.07
C MET A 33 -8.96 7.98 -1.69
N ALA A 34 -8.47 9.19 -1.39
CA ALA A 34 -9.01 10.43 -1.96
C ALA A 34 -8.83 10.46 -3.50
N ILE A 35 -7.64 10.10 -3.98
CA ILE A 35 -7.36 10.01 -5.42
C ILE A 35 -8.21 8.92 -6.06
N GLY A 36 -8.30 7.74 -5.44
CA GLY A 36 -9.11 6.62 -5.95
C GLY A 36 -10.60 6.98 -6.07
N GLY A 37 -11.16 7.64 -5.06
CA GLY A 37 -12.54 8.14 -5.09
C GLY A 37 -12.75 9.23 -6.15
N GLY A 38 -11.80 10.16 -6.30
CA GLY A 38 -11.85 11.20 -7.33
C GLY A 38 -11.78 10.63 -8.75
N CYS A 39 -10.88 9.67 -8.99
CA CYS A 39 -10.77 8.98 -10.27
C CYS A 39 -12.06 8.25 -10.65
N ALA A 40 -12.73 7.61 -9.68
CA ALA A 40 -14.02 6.96 -9.92
C ALA A 40 -15.09 7.97 -10.40
N GLY A 41 -15.10 9.18 -9.84
CA GLY A 41 -15.97 10.27 -10.28
C GLY A 41 -15.71 10.72 -11.72
N TRP A 42 -14.44 10.99 -12.07
CA TRP A 42 -14.08 11.36 -13.44
C TRP A 42 -14.37 10.26 -14.46
N MET A 43 -14.23 9.00 -14.07
CA MET A 43 -14.56 7.88 -14.94
C MET A 43 -16.06 7.78 -15.21
N LEU A 44 -16.92 8.02 -14.22
CA LEU A 44 -18.37 8.05 -14.44
C LEU A 44 -18.79 9.15 -15.43
N ASP A 45 -18.13 10.30 -15.36
CA ASP A 45 -18.34 11.43 -16.28
C ASP A 45 -17.89 11.08 -17.72
N TYR A 46 -16.74 10.40 -17.85
CA TYR A 46 -16.21 9.93 -19.14
C TYR A 46 -17.13 8.94 -19.87
N TYR A 47 -17.81 8.07 -19.13
CA TYR A 47 -18.77 7.11 -19.70
C TYR A 47 -20.19 7.69 -19.88
N HIS A 48 -20.36 9.00 -19.68
CA HIS A 48 -21.65 9.71 -19.78
C HIS A 48 -22.76 9.00 -18.99
N TYR A 49 -22.47 8.60 -17.76
CA TYR A 49 -23.44 7.96 -16.89
C TYR A 49 -24.60 8.92 -16.60
N ASP A 50 -25.77 8.64 -17.16
CA ASP A 50 -27.02 9.33 -16.86
C ASP A 50 -27.89 8.45 -15.95
N ALA A 51 -28.16 8.93 -14.73
CA ALA A 51 -29.00 8.23 -13.75
C ALA A 51 -30.46 8.10 -14.24
N GLY A 52 -30.90 8.93 -15.19
CA GLY A 52 -32.23 8.91 -15.76
C GLY A 52 -32.42 7.94 -16.93
N ASN A 53 -31.34 7.54 -17.61
CA ASN A 53 -31.41 6.62 -18.77
C ASN A 53 -30.19 5.69 -18.84
N ILE A 54 -30.18 4.68 -17.97
CA ILE A 54 -29.07 3.73 -17.84
C ILE A 54 -28.96 2.88 -19.11
N THR A 55 -27.95 3.17 -19.93
CA THR A 55 -27.64 2.42 -21.14
C THR A 55 -26.79 1.18 -20.82
N ILE A 56 -27.01 0.06 -21.54
CA ILE A 56 -26.25 -1.19 -21.37
C ILE A 56 -24.73 -0.98 -21.51
N SER A 57 -24.33 -0.03 -22.37
CA SER A 57 -22.93 0.38 -22.55
C SER A 57 -22.31 1.02 -21.30
N ALA A 58 -23.07 1.84 -20.56
CA ALA A 58 -22.60 2.46 -19.32
C ALA A 58 -22.40 1.41 -18.20
N ILE A 59 -23.31 0.43 -18.09
CA ILE A 59 -23.18 -0.68 -17.13
C ILE A 59 -21.92 -1.50 -17.42
N ASN A 60 -21.67 -1.82 -18.70
CA ASN A 60 -20.50 -2.60 -19.09
C ASN A 60 -19.19 -1.80 -18.87
N GLY A 61 -19.21 -0.50 -19.13
CA GLY A 61 -18.11 0.42 -18.81
C GLY A 61 -17.77 0.43 -17.32
N ILE A 62 -18.78 0.57 -16.45
CA ILE A 62 -18.59 0.57 -14.99
C ILE A 62 -18.03 -0.77 -14.48
N ASN A 63 -18.53 -1.90 -14.99
CA ASN A 63 -18.02 -3.23 -14.60
C ASN A 63 -16.55 -3.43 -15.00
N ILE A 64 -16.17 -2.99 -16.21
CA ILE A 64 -14.78 -3.06 -16.67
C ILE A 64 -13.91 -2.15 -15.80
N LEU A 65 -14.38 -0.94 -15.46
CA LEU A 65 -13.64 -0.04 -14.58
C LEU A 65 -13.41 -0.62 -13.19
N MET A 66 -14.45 -1.17 -12.55
CA MET A 66 -14.32 -1.80 -11.24
C MET A 66 -13.44 -3.05 -11.22
N THR A 67 -13.23 -3.70 -12.37
CA THR A 67 -12.41 -4.92 -12.46
C THR A 67 -10.98 -4.63 -12.92
N LEU A 68 -10.86 -3.87 -14.01
CA LEU A 68 -9.58 -3.58 -14.66
C LEU A 68 -8.76 -2.58 -13.86
N PHE A 69 -9.37 -1.56 -13.26
CA PHE A 69 -8.64 -0.55 -12.49
C PHE A 69 -7.97 -1.15 -11.24
N PRO A 70 -8.67 -1.91 -10.37
CA PRO A 70 -8.00 -2.62 -9.28
C PRO A 70 -7.03 -3.68 -9.80
N GLY A 71 -7.36 -4.36 -10.90
CA GLY A 71 -6.49 -5.37 -11.51
C GLY A 71 -5.12 -4.82 -11.92
N VAL A 72 -5.10 -3.64 -12.57
CA VAL A 72 -3.85 -2.94 -12.93
C VAL A 72 -3.08 -2.50 -11.70
N MET A 73 -3.77 -1.98 -10.67
CA MET A 73 -3.12 -1.59 -9.41
C MET A 73 -2.51 -2.80 -8.69
N PHE A 74 -3.19 -3.95 -8.70
CA PHE A 74 -2.65 -5.21 -8.18
C PHE A 74 -1.45 -5.69 -8.97
N ALA A 75 -1.51 -5.68 -10.31
CA ALA A 75 -0.38 -6.05 -11.16
C ALA A 75 0.83 -5.15 -10.89
N LEU A 76 0.62 -3.84 -10.74
CA LEU A 76 1.67 -2.89 -10.39
C LEU A 76 2.27 -3.22 -9.01
N SER A 77 1.43 -3.51 -8.02
CA SER A 77 1.88 -3.91 -6.67
C SER A 77 2.70 -5.20 -6.70
N ALA A 78 2.34 -6.17 -7.53
CA ALA A 78 3.07 -7.43 -7.68
C ALA A 78 4.48 -7.20 -8.25
N ILE A 79 4.66 -6.25 -9.16
CA ILE A 79 5.98 -5.87 -9.69
C ILE A 79 6.85 -5.28 -8.57
N PHE A 80 6.28 -4.39 -7.75
CA PHE A 80 7.01 -3.80 -6.62
C PHE A 80 7.40 -4.86 -5.58
N VAL A 81 6.52 -5.82 -5.30
CA VAL A 81 6.82 -6.95 -4.40
C VAL A 81 7.88 -7.87 -4.99
N ALA A 82 7.86 -8.12 -6.31
CA ALA A 82 8.89 -8.92 -6.97
C ALA A 82 10.29 -8.27 -6.94
N CYS A 83 10.36 -6.93 -6.92
CA CYS A 83 11.60 -6.20 -6.69
C CYS A 83 11.98 -6.07 -5.20
N TYR A 84 11.16 -6.58 -4.27
CA TYR A 84 11.41 -6.46 -2.84
C TYR A 84 12.51 -7.43 -2.40
N SER A 85 13.67 -6.88 -2.02
CA SER A 85 14.89 -7.65 -1.73
C SER A 85 15.02 -8.06 -0.25
N LEU A 86 13.97 -7.92 0.56
CA LEU A 86 14.03 -8.27 1.98
C LEU A 86 13.79 -9.78 2.15
N ASP A 87 14.87 -10.55 2.19
CA ASP A 87 14.83 -11.99 2.43
C ASP A 87 14.51 -12.29 3.92
N GLU A 88 13.68 -13.31 4.17
CA GLU A 88 13.23 -13.79 5.49
C GLU A 88 14.43 -14.04 6.44
N LYS A 89 15.55 -14.51 5.87
CA LYS A 89 16.80 -14.74 6.61
C LYS A 89 17.38 -13.46 7.19
N THR A 90 17.43 -12.40 6.39
CA THR A 90 17.96 -11.08 6.80
C THR A 90 17.08 -10.48 7.88
N TYR A 91 15.77 -10.65 7.79
CA TYR A 91 14.83 -10.20 8.80
C TYR A 91 15.07 -10.90 10.16
N ARG A 92 15.21 -12.23 10.17
CA ARG A 92 15.49 -12.99 11.41
C ARG A 92 16.80 -12.61 12.07
N ASP A 93 17.85 -12.37 11.29
CA ASP A 93 19.15 -11.92 11.79
C ASP A 93 19.06 -10.53 12.46
N ILE A 94 18.24 -9.63 11.90
CA ILE A 94 18.03 -8.28 12.47
C ILE A 94 17.30 -8.38 13.81
N VAL A 95 16.22 -9.16 13.89
CA VAL A 95 15.45 -9.36 15.13
C VAL A 95 16.34 -9.96 16.23
N GLN A 96 17.17 -10.95 15.91
CA GLN A 96 18.13 -11.52 16.85
C GLN A 96 19.18 -10.51 17.33
N LYS A 97 19.71 -9.67 16.43
CA LYS A 97 20.69 -8.62 16.81
C LYS A 97 20.07 -7.56 17.72
N ILE A 98 18.82 -7.19 17.49
CA ILE A 98 18.09 -6.23 18.36
C ILE A 98 17.85 -6.84 19.74
N SER A 99 17.42 -8.11 19.84
CA SER A 99 17.16 -8.76 21.13
C SER A 99 18.44 -8.94 21.96
N LEU A 100 19.55 -9.31 21.33
CA LEU A 100 20.86 -9.41 21.98
C LEU A 100 21.36 -8.06 22.51
N ARG A 101 21.18 -6.96 21.77
CA ARG A 101 21.51 -5.61 22.26
C ARG A 101 20.68 -5.20 23.48
N LYS A 102 19.40 -5.56 23.50
CA LYS A 102 18.51 -5.26 24.65
C LYS A 102 18.87 -6.09 25.89
N GLN A 103 19.33 -7.33 25.73
CA GLN A 103 19.81 -8.15 26.84
C GLN A 103 21.15 -7.66 27.41
N ASN A 104 22.08 -7.20 26.57
CA ASN A 104 23.38 -6.69 27.03
C ASN A 104 23.33 -5.28 27.65
N ALA A 105 22.21 -4.57 27.50
CA ALA A 105 21.99 -3.24 28.09
C ALA A 105 21.33 -3.29 29.48
N LEU A 106 20.95 -4.48 29.95
CA LEU A 106 20.47 -4.78 31.31
C LEU A 106 21.60 -5.38 32.15
#